data_AF-A0A9N9B8D5-F1
#
_entry.id   AF-A0A9N9B8D5-F1
#
_cell.length_a   1.000
_cell.length_b   1.000
_cell.length_c   1.000
_cell.angle_alpha   90.00
_cell.angle_beta   90.00
_cell.angle_gamma   90.00
#
_symmetry.space_group_name_H-M   'P 1'
#
loop_
_entity.id
_entity.type
_entity.pdbx_description
1 polymer ?
#
loop_
_entity_poly.entity_id
_entity_poly.type
_entity_poly.pdbx_seq_one_letter_code
_entity_poly.pdbx_strand_id
1 'polypeptide(L)'
;MKFVYHLVLLLCTVTNALTAVDPQPHDGAIIVTSPTEGPWQMGSYQAVTWSDNVPEAIGKNVWVTIYEVNNDSTDAIIQELDIKSYGNGWDGFQITDEYSKDGVYYALVSVVDDPTIFGTSDFFTVF
;
A
#
# COMPACT_ATOMS: atom_id res chain seq x y z
N MET A 1 33.73 39.41 48.35
CA MET A 1 32.68 39.87 47.41
C MET A 1 32.85 39.08 46.12
N LYS A 2 31.81 38.32 45.75
CA LYS A 2 31.82 37.29 44.70
C LYS A 2 31.61 37.95 43.33
N PHE A 3 32.54 37.70 42.40
CA PHE A 3 32.39 37.99 40.98
C PHE A 3 31.45 36.94 40.37
N VAL A 4 30.34 37.41 39.79
CA VAL A 4 29.32 36.56 39.15
C VAL A 4 29.78 36.24 37.73
N TYR A 5 30.22 35.01 37.51
CA TYR A 5 30.44 34.48 36.17
C TYR A 5 29.08 34.28 35.48
N HIS A 6 28.88 35.01 34.38
CA HIS A 6 27.83 34.72 33.40
C HIS A 6 28.17 33.43 32.67
N LEU A 7 27.47 32.35 33.01
CA LEU A 7 27.34 31.17 32.16
C LEU A 7 25.97 30.54 32.45
N VAL A 8 24.92 31.14 31.89
CA VAL A 8 23.58 30.53 31.89
C VAL A 8 23.58 29.51 30.76
N LEU A 9 23.93 28.26 31.09
CA LEU A 9 23.56 27.10 30.29
C LEU A 9 22.03 26.96 30.38
N LEU A 10 21.34 27.46 29.36
CA LEU A 10 19.92 27.19 29.14
C LEU A 10 19.80 25.75 28.60
N LEU A 11 19.78 24.77 29.50
CA LEU A 11 19.40 23.40 29.15
C LEU A 11 17.87 23.28 29.20
N CYS A 12 17.32 22.83 28.07
CA CYS A 12 16.13 21.99 27.86
C CYS A 12 14.90 22.18 28.79
N THR A 13 13.70 22.30 28.27
CA THR A 13 13.12 21.35 27.31
C THR A 13 12.11 22.02 26.41
N VAL A 14 12.23 21.82 25.09
CA VAL A 14 11.03 21.84 24.24
C VAL A 14 10.20 20.66 24.72
N THR A 15 9.08 20.94 25.38
CA THR A 15 8.08 19.92 25.64
C THR A 15 7.44 19.60 24.29
N ASN A 16 8.12 18.78 23.49
CA ASN A 16 7.42 18.01 22.50
C ASN A 16 6.46 17.16 23.33
N ALA A 17 5.19 17.54 23.33
CA ALA A 17 4.15 16.55 23.45
C ALA A 17 4.38 15.60 22.27
N LEU A 18 5.25 14.60 22.47
CA LEU A 18 5.01 13.29 21.91
C LEU A 18 3.66 12.89 22.52
N THR A 19 2.57 13.33 21.90
CA THR A 19 1.50 12.37 21.70
C THR A 19 2.20 11.25 20.96
N ALA A 20 2.55 10.20 21.69
CA ALA A 20 2.60 8.90 21.10
C ALA A 20 1.28 8.80 20.33
N VAL A 21 1.34 9.06 19.02
CA VAL A 21 0.48 8.34 18.11
C VAL A 21 0.87 6.92 18.44
N ASP A 22 0.05 6.31 19.28
CA ASP A 22 0.09 4.88 19.49
C ASP A 22 0.31 4.29 18.08
N PRO A 23 1.40 3.58 17.80
CA PRO A 23 1.43 2.77 16.61
C PRO A 23 0.42 1.65 16.88
N GLN A 24 -0.86 1.98 16.82
CA GLN A 24 -1.86 0.98 16.56
C GLN A 24 -1.37 0.31 15.28
N PRO A 25 -1.13 -1.01 15.29
CA PRO A 25 -1.03 -1.70 14.03
C PRO A 25 -2.33 -1.37 13.29
N HIS A 26 -2.24 -0.62 12.19
CA HIS A 26 -3.36 -0.54 11.25
C HIS A 26 -3.41 -1.90 10.56
N ASP A 27 -4.01 -2.85 11.27
CA ASP A 27 -4.32 -4.17 10.78
C ASP A 27 -5.29 -3.98 9.59
N GLY A 28 -4.78 -4.06 8.36
CA GLY A 28 -5.54 -4.21 7.11
C GLY A 28 -6.73 -3.26 6.89
N ALA A 29 -6.46 -2.00 6.55
CA ALA A 29 -7.54 -1.04 6.30
C ALA A 29 -8.22 -1.22 4.93
N ILE A 30 -7.49 -1.77 3.94
CA ILE A 30 -8.02 -2.07 2.62
C ILE A 30 -8.20 -3.59 2.48
N ILE A 31 -9.41 -4.02 2.15
CA ILE A 31 -9.72 -5.41 1.83
C ILE A 31 -9.76 -5.53 0.31
N VAL A 32 -8.79 -6.23 -0.28
CA VAL A 32 -8.78 -6.50 -1.72
C VAL A 32 -9.69 -7.70 -2.00
N THR A 33 -10.71 -7.50 -2.84
CA THR A 33 -11.79 -8.47 -3.11
C THR A 33 -11.66 -9.16 -4.47
N SER A 34 -10.76 -8.68 -5.33
CA SER A 34 -10.38 -9.35 -6.57
C SER A 34 -8.92 -9.00 -6.89
N PRO A 35 -8.11 -9.96 -7.36
CA PRO A 35 -8.46 -11.38 -7.56
C PRO A 35 -8.72 -12.15 -6.26
N THR A 36 -9.65 -13.10 -6.30
CA THR A 36 -9.94 -14.02 -5.18
C THR A 36 -9.42 -15.42 -5.48
N GLU A 37 -9.83 -16.08 -6.57
CA GLU A 37 -9.11 -17.25 -7.13
C GLU A 37 -9.46 -17.38 -8.62
N GLY A 38 -8.46 -17.51 -9.48
CA GLY A 38 -8.71 -17.87 -10.88
C GLY A 38 -7.50 -17.76 -11.80
N PRO A 39 -7.44 -18.61 -12.84
CA PRO A 39 -6.75 -18.32 -14.07
C PRO A 39 -7.18 -16.99 -14.68
N TRP A 40 -6.26 -16.06 -14.79
CA TRP A 40 -6.41 -14.91 -15.68
C TRP A 40 -5.82 -15.27 -17.05
N GLN A 41 -6.62 -15.11 -18.09
CA GLN A 41 -6.19 -15.50 -19.43
C GLN A 41 -5.34 -14.39 -20.07
N MET A 42 -4.26 -14.78 -20.74
CA MET A 42 -3.48 -13.87 -21.57
C MET A 42 -4.36 -13.11 -22.57
N GLY A 43 -4.16 -11.79 -22.68
CA GLY A 43 -4.91 -10.89 -23.54
C GLY A 43 -6.32 -10.53 -23.07
N SER A 44 -6.79 -11.12 -21.96
CA SER A 44 -8.09 -10.79 -21.36
C SER A 44 -8.04 -9.50 -20.56
N TYR A 45 -9.20 -8.85 -20.40
CA TYR A 45 -9.35 -7.71 -19.52
C TYR A 45 -9.82 -8.22 -18.15
N GLN A 46 -9.06 -7.89 -17.11
CA GLN A 46 -9.27 -8.29 -15.73
C GLN A 46 -9.40 -7.05 -14.86
N ALA A 47 -9.76 -7.24 -13.59
CA ALA A 47 -9.87 -6.13 -12.67
C ALA A 47 -9.46 -6.47 -11.24
N VAL A 48 -8.80 -5.51 -10.62
CA VAL A 48 -8.58 -5.47 -9.18
C VAL A 48 -9.74 -4.69 -8.55
N THR A 49 -10.29 -5.25 -7.47
CA THR A 49 -11.34 -4.58 -6.70
C THR A 49 -10.99 -4.60 -5.25
N TRP A 50 -11.40 -3.57 -4.53
CA TRP A 50 -11.19 -3.48 -3.10
C TRP A 50 -12.36 -2.79 -2.42
N SER A 51 -12.52 -3.10 -1.14
CA SER A 51 -13.33 -2.36 -0.21
C SER A 51 -12.44 -1.67 0.81
N ASP A 52 -12.68 -0.38 1.00
CA ASP A 52 -11.95 0.43 1.97
C ASP A 52 -12.74 0.50 3.26
N ASN A 53 -12.10 0.15 4.38
CA ASN A 53 -12.67 0.35 5.71
C ASN A 53 -12.16 1.64 6.36
N VAL A 54 -11.30 2.40 5.68
CA VAL A 54 -10.86 3.73 6.11
C VAL A 54 -11.99 4.74 5.89
N PRO A 55 -12.29 5.61 6.87
CA PRO A 55 -13.34 6.63 6.71
C PRO A 55 -13.11 7.53 5.48
N GLU A 56 -14.16 7.74 4.68
CA GLU A 56 -14.19 8.60 3.48
C GLU A 56 -13.61 10.02 3.71
N ALA A 57 -13.64 10.49 4.96
CA ALA A 57 -13.10 11.77 5.40
C ALA A 57 -11.62 12.00 5.07
N ILE A 58 -10.86 10.96 4.72
CA ILE A 58 -9.43 11.09 4.43
C ILE A 58 -9.14 11.30 2.93
N GLY A 59 -10.10 11.09 2.02
CA GLY A 59 -9.96 11.46 0.59
C GLY A 59 -8.60 11.12 0.00
N LYS A 60 -8.13 9.87 0.20
CA LYS A 60 -6.79 9.45 -0.24
C LYS A 60 -6.83 8.63 -1.52
N ASN A 61 -6.03 9.03 -2.50
CA ASN A 61 -5.82 8.25 -3.73
C ASN A 61 -5.14 6.91 -3.38
N VAL A 62 -5.32 5.92 -4.23
CA VAL A 62 -4.70 4.59 -4.06
C VAL A 62 -3.89 4.18 -5.29
N TRP A 63 -2.86 3.38 -5.06
CA TRP A 63 -2.08 2.74 -6.10
C TRP A 63 -2.39 1.25 -6.10
N VAL A 64 -2.51 0.69 -7.29
CA VAL A 64 -2.52 -0.76 -7.48
C VAL A 64 -1.21 -1.18 -8.11
N THR A 65 -0.51 -2.08 -7.45
CA THR A 65 0.73 -2.68 -7.95
C THR A 65 0.53 -4.18 -8.08
N ILE A 66 0.85 -4.75 -9.24
CA ILE A 66 0.84 -6.19 -9.47
C ILE A 66 2.26 -6.72 -9.37
N TYR A 67 2.42 -7.75 -8.55
CA TYR A 67 3.68 -8.42 -8.33
C TYR A 67 3.65 -9.83 -8.89
N GLU A 68 4.73 -10.25 -9.55
CA GLU A 68 5.02 -11.65 -9.86
C GLU A 68 5.80 -12.26 -8.69
N VAL A 69 5.31 -13.40 -8.19
CA VAL A 69 5.91 -14.14 -7.09
C VAL A 69 7.18 -14.83 -7.58
N ASN A 70 8.31 -14.48 -6.98
CA ASN A 70 9.59 -15.09 -7.29
C ASN A 70 10.03 -16.00 -6.15
N ASN A 71 10.11 -17.31 -6.43
CA ASN A 71 10.51 -18.31 -5.42
C ASN A 71 11.94 -18.12 -4.88
N ASP A 72 12.82 -17.45 -5.65
CA ASP A 72 14.26 -17.37 -5.38
C ASP A 72 14.79 -15.93 -5.20
N SER A 73 13.94 -14.90 -5.25
CA SER A 73 14.33 -13.48 -5.18
C SER A 73 13.20 -12.57 -4.70
N THR A 74 13.41 -11.25 -4.69
CA THR A 74 12.32 -10.29 -4.44
C THR A 74 11.27 -10.36 -5.54
N ASP A 75 9.99 -10.30 -5.17
CA ASP A 75 8.87 -10.25 -6.11
C ASP A 75 9.03 -9.08 -7.08
N ALA A 76 8.76 -9.33 -8.36
CA ALA A 76 8.96 -8.36 -9.42
C ALA A 76 7.70 -7.53 -9.63
N ILE A 77 7.84 -6.22 -9.76
CA ILE A 77 6.72 -5.35 -10.17
C ILE A 77 6.50 -5.55 -11.66
N ILE A 78 5.31 -6.03 -12.02
CA ILE A 78 4.91 -6.23 -13.43
C ILE A 78 4.03 -5.07 -13.90
N GLN A 79 3.22 -4.51 -13.00
CA GLN A 79 2.33 -3.42 -13.36
C GLN A 79 2.10 -2.46 -12.20
N GLU A 80 2.07 -1.16 -12.51
CA GLU A 80 1.64 -0.10 -11.60
C GLU A 80 0.50 0.68 -12.26
N LEU A 81 -0.58 0.87 -11.51
CA LEU A 81 -1.77 1.59 -11.94
C LEU A 81 -1.98 2.76 -10.97
N ASP A 82 -1.93 3.98 -11.50
CA ASP A 82 -2.26 5.21 -10.75
C ASP A 82 -3.78 5.41 -10.73
N ILE A 83 -4.40 5.08 -9.61
CA ILE A 83 -5.86 5.12 -9.47
C ILE A 83 -6.27 6.33 -8.64
N LYS A 84 -7.03 7.23 -9.28
CA LYS A 84 -7.63 8.38 -8.62
C LYS A 84 -9.03 8.04 -8.11
N SER A 85 -9.11 7.00 -7.27
CA SER A 85 -10.35 6.55 -6.64
C SER A 85 -10.20 6.51 -5.14
N TYR A 86 -11.29 6.86 -4.45
CA TYR A 86 -11.40 6.89 -2.99
C TYR A 86 -12.37 5.81 -2.55
N GLY A 87 -12.15 5.21 -1.38
CA GLY A 87 -13.07 4.22 -0.82
C GLY A 87 -13.04 2.88 -1.59
N ASN A 88 -14.23 2.28 -1.80
CA ASN A 88 -14.36 1.08 -2.64
C ASN A 88 -13.99 1.41 -4.08
N GLY A 89 -13.23 0.53 -4.73
CA GLY A 89 -12.81 0.78 -6.10
C GLY A 89 -12.69 -0.45 -6.96
N TRP A 90 -12.54 -0.15 -8.23
CA TRP A 90 -12.39 -1.08 -9.33
C TRP A 90 -11.42 -0.44 -10.29
N ASP A 91 -10.43 -1.21 -10.71
CA ASP A 91 -9.60 -0.81 -11.85
C ASP A 91 -9.33 -1.99 -12.74
N GLY A 92 -9.51 -1.75 -14.03
CA GLY A 92 -9.45 -2.76 -15.06
C GLY A 92 -8.21 -2.60 -15.92
N PHE A 93 -7.56 -3.71 -16.20
CA PHE A 93 -6.37 -3.75 -17.05
C PHE A 93 -6.36 -4.99 -17.92
N GLN A 94 -5.59 -4.92 -19.00
CA GLN A 94 -5.38 -6.05 -19.87
C GLN A 94 -4.17 -6.85 -19.39
N ILE A 95 -4.28 -8.17 -19.41
CA ILE A 95 -3.15 -9.07 -19.21
C ILE A 95 -2.32 -9.08 -20.49
N THR A 96 -1.15 -8.45 -20.45
CA THR A 96 -0.22 -8.29 -21.57
C THR A 96 0.81 -9.41 -21.62
N ASP A 97 1.66 -9.40 -22.65
CA ASP A 97 2.78 -10.33 -22.82
C ASP A 97 3.94 -10.12 -21.82
N GLU A 98 3.85 -9.10 -20.96
CA GLU A 98 4.74 -8.91 -19.81
C GLU A 98 4.47 -9.93 -18.69
N TYR A 99 3.27 -10.50 -18.66
CA TYR A 99 2.95 -11.60 -17.74
C TYR A 99 3.56 -12.91 -18.26
N SER A 100 4.35 -13.57 -17.43
CA SER A 100 4.76 -14.95 -17.63
C SER A 100 3.56 -15.89 -17.63
N LYS A 101 3.50 -16.77 -18.64
CA LYS A 101 2.58 -17.90 -18.65
C LYS A 101 2.87 -18.83 -17.47
N ASP A 102 1.81 -19.30 -16.81
CA ASP A 102 1.83 -20.12 -15.59
C ASP A 102 2.49 -19.40 -14.39
N GLY A 103 2.75 -18.09 -14.50
CA GLY A 103 3.24 -17.26 -13.40
C GLY A 103 2.20 -17.11 -12.28
N VAL A 104 2.68 -16.87 -11.06
CA VAL A 104 1.85 -16.63 -9.87
C VAL A 104 2.00 -15.16 -9.49
N TYR A 105 0.90 -14.49 -9.20
CA TYR A 105 0.86 -13.05 -8.96
C TYR A 105 -0.04 -12.70 -7.80
N TYR A 106 0.13 -11.50 -7.26
CA TYR A 106 -0.84 -10.87 -6.36
C TYR A 106 -0.90 -9.36 -6.62
N ALA A 107 -2.03 -8.76 -6.26
CA ALA A 107 -2.22 -7.32 -6.29
C ALA A 107 -2.01 -6.73 -4.90
N LEU A 108 -1.33 -5.59 -4.83
CA LEU A 108 -1.22 -4.75 -3.66
C LEU A 108 -1.96 -3.44 -3.93
N VAL A 109 -2.90 -3.09 -3.05
CA VAL A 109 -3.57 -1.79 -3.06
C VAL A 109 -3.02 -1.00 -1.90
N SER A 110 -2.44 0.17 -2.17
CA SER A 110 -1.88 1.03 -1.11
C SER A 110 -2.34 2.46 -1.26
N VAL A 111 -2.35 3.18 -0.15
CA VAL A 111 -2.72 4.58 -0.13
C VAL A 111 -1.51 5.44 -0.51
N VAL A 112 -1.69 6.38 -1.45
CA VAL A 112 -0.61 7.23 -1.99
C VAL A 112 0.14 7.99 -0.91
N ASP A 113 -0.60 8.69 -0.06
CA ASP A 113 -0.01 9.59 0.94
C ASP A 113 0.49 8.84 2.18
N ASP A 114 0.15 7.56 2.31
CA ASP A 114 0.49 6.72 3.45
C ASP A 114 0.55 5.24 3.05
N PRO A 115 1.65 4.78 2.44
CA PRO A 115 1.76 3.42 1.93
C PRO A 115 1.82 2.37 3.04
N THR A 116 1.82 2.77 4.32
CA THR A 116 1.65 1.84 5.44
C THR A 116 0.21 1.34 5.56
N ILE A 117 -0.73 2.02 4.90
CA ILE A 117 -2.12 1.60 4.75
C ILE A 117 -2.26 0.87 3.40
N PHE A 118 -2.36 -0.45 3.46
CA PHE A 118 -2.47 -1.28 2.27
C PHE A 118 -3.31 -2.54 2.52
N GLY A 119 -3.63 -3.23 1.43
CA GLY A 119 -4.20 -4.56 1.38
C GLY A 119 -3.61 -5.35 0.23
N THR A 120 -3.59 -6.67 0.35
CA THR A 120 -3.16 -7.58 -0.72
C THR A 120 -4.30 -8.49 -1.15
N SER A 121 -4.36 -8.84 -2.42
CA SER A 121 -5.26 -9.87 -2.92
C SER A 121 -4.77 -11.27 -2.53
N ASP A 122 -5.61 -12.26 -2.79
CA ASP A 122 -5.17 -13.64 -2.92
C ASP A 122 -4.27 -13.81 -4.17
N PHE A 123 -3.54 -14.92 -4.22
CA PHE A 123 -2.73 -15.25 -5.37
C PHE A 123 -3.59 -15.68 -6.57
N PHE A 124 -3.15 -15.31 -7.76
CA PHE A 124 -3.75 -15.73 -9.02
C PHE A 124 -2.68 -16.19 -10.01
N THR A 125 -3.10 -16.95 -11.01
CA THR A 125 -2.23 -17.52 -12.04
C THR A 125 -2.63 -17.04 -13.42
N VAL A 126 -1.65 -16.88 -14.33
CA VAL A 126 -1.90 -16.45 -15.72
C VAL A 126 -1.71 -17.62 -16.69
N PHE A 127 -2.58 -17.77 -17.69
CA PHE A 127 -2.57 -18.89 -18.65
C PHE A 127 -2.64 -18.44 -20.11
#